data_AF-A0A803K3J8-F1
#
_entry.id   AF-A0A803K3J8-F1
#
_cell.length_a   1.000
_cell.length_b   1.000
_cell.length_c   1.000
_cell.angle_alpha   90.00
_cell.angle_beta   90.00
_cell.angle_gamma   90.00
#
_symmetry.space_group_name_H-M   'P 1'
#
loop_
_entity.id
_entity.type
_entity.pdbx_description
1 polymer ?
#
loop_
_entity_poly.entity_id
_entity_poly.type
_entity_poly.pdbx_seq_one_letter_code
_entity_poly.pdbx_strand_id
1 'polypeptide(L)' 'MYRRLSLPQLFLATFLGVAGGVYIYKPIFEQYMWEQKSLKQEAQTIETVEQNEQLSK' A
#
# COMPACT_ATOMS: atom_id res chain seq x y z
N MET A 1 37.11 11.85 -6.16
CA MET A 1 36.71 13.24 -6.50
C MET A 1 35.21 13.36 -6.27
N TYR A 2 34.77 13.89 -5.11
CA TYR A 2 33.34 14.03 -4.79
C TYR A 2 32.76 15.16 -5.64
N ARG A 3 32.13 14.78 -6.75
CA ARG A 3 31.41 15.70 -7.62
C ARG A 3 30.18 16.16 -6.86
N ARG A 4 30.21 17.40 -6.35
CA ARG A 4 29.05 18.03 -5.72
C ARG A 4 27.93 18.05 -6.75
N LEU A 5 26.89 17.27 -6.51
CA LEU A 5 25.69 17.29 -7.34
C LEU A 5 25.09 18.69 -7.24
N SER A 6 24.86 19.31 -8.39
CA SER A 6 24.22 20.62 -8.45
C SER A 6 22.83 20.52 -7.82
N LEU A 7 22.40 21.52 -7.04
CA LEU A 7 21.07 21.57 -6.42
C LEU A 7 19.93 21.15 -7.38
N PRO A 8 19.85 21.64 -8.63
CA PRO A 8 18.85 21.17 -9.60
C PRO A 8 18.95 19.68 -9.95
N GLN A 9 20.14 19.06 -9.95
CA GLN A 9 20.26 17.60 -10.14
C GLN A 9 19.69 16.83 -8.96
N LEU A 10 19.85 17.34 -7.74
CA LEU A 10 19.24 16.76 -6.54
C LEU A 10 17.72 16.81 -6.61
N PHE A 11 17.15 17.95 -7.03
CA PHE A 11 15.72 18.08 -7.25
C PHE A 11 15.22 17.13 -8.32
N LEU A 12 15.90 17.04 -9.47
CA LEU A 12 15.49 16.15 -10.56
C LEU A 12 15.56 14.68 -10.15
N ALA A 13 16.63 14.26 -9.47
CA ALA A 13 16.78 12.90 -8.96
C ALA A 13 15.70 12.55 -7.92
N THR A 14 15.39 13.50 -7.03
CA THR A 14 14.32 13.35 -6.04
C THR A 14 12.96 13.25 -6.73
N PHE A 15 12.69 14.11 -7.71
CA PHE A 15 11.43 14.11 -8.44
C PHE A 15 11.25 12.84 -9.26
N LEU A 16 12.30 12.35 -9.93
CA LEU A 16 12.27 11.06 -10.64
C LEU A 16 12.10 9.88 -9.69
N GLY A 17 12.75 9.90 -8.52
CA GLY A 17 12.61 8.86 -7.50
C GLY A 17 11.19 8.81 -6.94
N VAL A 18 10.61 9.96 -6.60
CA VAL A 18 9.24 10.06 -6.08
C VAL A 18 8.22 9.77 -7.17
N ALA A 19 8.35 10.37 -8.37
CA ALA A 19 7.44 10.13 -9.47
C ALA A 19 7.50 8.68 -9.97
N GLY A 20 8.69 8.10 -10.12
CA GLY A 20 8.86 6.69 -10.48
C GLY A 20 8.36 5.75 -9.40
N GLY A 21 8.66 6.07 -8.13
CA GLY A 21 8.14 5.35 -6.97
C GLY A 21 6.61 5.37 -6.95
N VAL A 22 5.98 6.54 -7.05
CA VAL A 22 4.51 6.69 -7.06
C VAL A 22 3.89 6.04 -8.29
N TYR A 23 4.50 6.15 -9.47
CA TYR A 23 3.96 5.59 -10.71
C TYR A 23 3.96 4.06 -10.71
N ILE A 24 4.98 3.43 -10.12
CA ILE A 24 5.03 1.98 -9.91
C ILE A 24 4.19 1.57 -8.70
N TYR A 25 4.14 2.39 -7.65
CA TYR A 25 3.38 2.12 -6.44
C TYR A 25 1.87 2.17 -6.70
N LYS A 26 1.39 3.06 -7.57
CA LYS A 26 -0.05 3.21 -7.84
C LYS A 26 -0.74 1.91 -8.28
N PRO A 27 -0.28 1.18 -9.31
CA PRO A 27 -0.94 -0.07 -9.73
C PRO A 27 -0.83 -1.19 -8.68
N ILE A 28 0.31 -1.32 -7.99
CA ILE A 28 0.50 -2.36 -6.96
C ILE A 28 -0.31 -2.03 -5.69
N PHE A 29 -0.37 -0.77 -5.31
CA PHE A 29 -1.14 -0.31 -4.15
C PHE A 29 -2.64 -0.41 -4.40
N GLU A 30 -3.13 -0.16 -5.61
CA GLU A 30 -4.55 -0.31 -5.95
C GLU A 30 -4.99 -1.77 -5.84
N GLN A 31 -4.13 -2.70 -6.27
CA GLN A 31 -4.33 -4.14 -6.08
C GLN A 31 -4.26 -4.54 -4.59
N TYR A 32 -3.28 -4.01 -3.86
CA TYR A 32 -3.12 -4.24 -2.41
C TYR A 32 -4.28 -3.66 -1.59
N MET A 33 -4.81 -2.49 -1.95
CA MET A 33 -5.97 -1.87 -1.30
C MET A 33 -7.24 -2.69 -1.53
N TRP A 34 -7.38 -3.29 -2.71
CA TRP A 34 -8.48 -4.21 -3.00
C TRP A 34 -8.38 -5.47 -2.16
N GLU A 35 -7.19 -6.08 -2.08
CA GLU A 35 -6.93 -7.24 -1.22
C GLU A 35 -7.16 -6.91 0.25
N GLN A 36 -6.73 -5.73 0.73
CA GLN A 36 -6.94 -5.34 2.12
C GLN A 36 -8.43 -5.15 2.47
N LYS A 37 -9.23 -4.67 1.51
CA LYS A 37 -10.70 -4.61 1.66
C LYS A 37 -11.30 -6.01 1.76
N SER A 38 -10.87 -6.93 0.91
CA SER A 38 -11.32 -8.33 0.94
C SER A 38 -10.92 -9.02 2.25
N LEU A 39 -9.69 -8.83 2.72
CA LEU A 39 -9.20 -9.41 3.98
C LEU A 39 -9.92 -8.83 5.21
N LYS A 40 -10.26 -7.53 5.21
CA LYS A 40 -11.08 -6.93 6.28
C LYS A 40 -12.52 -7.45 6.27
N GLN A 41 -13.07 -7.73 5.09
CA GLN A 41 -14.43 -8.25 4.95
C GLN A 41 -14.51 -9.74 5.33
N GLU A 42 -13.47 -10.51 5.00
CA GLU A 42 -13.31 -11.90 5.41
C GLU A 42 -13.14 -12.00 6.94
N ALA A 43 -12.30 -11.17 7.55
CA ALA A 43 -12.13 -11.13 9.01
C ALA A 43 -13.45 -10.79 9.75
N GLN A 44 -14.23 -9.81 9.25
CA GLN A 44 -15.54 -9.49 9.83
C GLN A 44 -16.56 -10.61 9.65
N THR A 45 -16.49 -11.35 8.53
CA THR A 45 -17.39 -12.48 8.27
C THR A 45 -17.05 -13.65 9.19
N ILE A 46 -15.75 -13.93 9.40
CA ILE A 46 -15.27 -14.98 10.32
C ILE A 46 -15.70 -14.67 11.77
N GLU A 47 -15.51 -13.44 12.25
CA GLU A 47 -15.97 -13.03 13.59
C GLU A 47 -17.49 -13.14 13.76
N THR A 48 -18.25 -12.76 12.74
CA THR A 48 -19.72 -12.81 12.79
C THR A 48 -20.24 -14.25 12.78
N VAL A 49 -19.58 -15.15 12.04
CA VAL A 49 -19.92 -16.58 12.01
C VAL A 49 -19.58 -17.23 13.36
N GLU A 50 -18.41 -16.91 13.94
CA GLU A 50 -18.00 -17.45 15.24
C GLU A 50 -18.92 -16.99 16.38
N GLN A 51 -19.35 -15.72 16.37
CA GLN A 51 -20.29 -15.18 17.37
C GLN A 51 -21.68 -15.83 17.28
N ASN A 52 -22.19 -16.10 16.08
CA ASN A 52 -23.49 -16.76 15.91
C ASN A 52 -23.43 -18.25 16.26
N GLU A 53 -22.28 -18.92 16.06
CA GLU A 53 -22.09 -20.32 16.41
C GLU A 53 -21.94 -20.52 17.93
N GLN A 54 -21.32 -19.56 18.64
CA GLN A 54 -21.23 -19.56 20.10
C GLN A 54 -22.54 -19.20 20.81
N LEU A 55 -23.44 -18.44 20.17
CA LEU A 55 -24.75 -18.08 20.74
C LEU A 55 -25.82 -19.17 20.55
N SER A 56 -25.57 -20.17 19.70
CA SER A 56 -26.49 -21.28 19.42
C SER A 56 -26.15 -22.58 20.17
N LYS A 57 -25.13 -22.59 21.02
CA LYS A 57 -24.77 -23.68 21.94
C LYS A 57 -25.29 -23.41 23.35
#